data_AF-A0AAJ2NSQ4-F1
#
_entry.id   AF-A0AAJ2NSQ4-F1
#
_cell.length_a   1.000
_cell.length_b   1.000
_cell.length_c   1.000
_cell.angle_alpha   90.00
_cell.angle_beta   90.00
_cell.angle_gamma   90.00
#
_symmetry.space_group_name_H-M   'P 1'
#
loop_
_entity.id
_entity.type
_entity.pdbx_description
1 polymer ?
#
loop_
_entity_poly.entity_id
_entity_poly.type
_entity_poly.pdbx_seq_one_letter_code
_entity_poly.pdbx_strand_id
1 'polypeptide(L)' 'MFEHTTVLLEEAVNGLNIKSDGIYVDCTLGGAGHSSHILSKLSAGGKLFAFDQDESAIAYASEKLSPYGNRFEII' A
#
# COMPACT_ATOMS: atom_id res chain seq x y z
N MET A 1 13.06 0.51 16.63
CA MET A 1 12.37 1.55 15.83
C MET A 1 12.49 1.11 14.38
N PHE A 2 11.37 0.84 13.70
CA PHE A 2 11.39 0.43 12.29
C PHE A 2 11.51 1.67 11.42
N GLU A 3 12.66 1.86 10.78
CA GLU A 3 12.94 3.00 9.90
C GLU A 3 13.12 2.44 8.49
N HIS A 4 12.19 2.77 7.59
CA HIS A 4 12.18 2.26 6.23
C HIS A 4 11.87 3.39 5.25
N THR A 5 12.83 3.65 4.36
CA THR A 5 12.67 4.59 3.24
C THR A 5 12.34 3.80 1.98
N THR A 6 11.21 4.14 1.36
CA THR A 6 10.77 3.46 0.13
C THR A 6 11.55 3.96 -1.08
N VAL A 7 12.13 3.01 -1.82
CA VAL A 7 12.93 3.27 -3.02
C VAL A 7 12.02 3.61 -4.19
N LEU A 8 12.32 4.69 -4.92
CA LEU A 8 11.59 5.13 -6.12
C LEU A 8 10.08 5.31 -5.90
N LEU A 9 9.68 5.82 -4.73
CA LEU A 9 8.28 5.96 -4.34
C LEU A 9 7.44 6.69 -5.40
N GLU A 10 7.89 7.85 -5.85
CA GLU A 10 7.14 8.69 -6.78
C GLU A 10 7.12 8.07 -8.18
N GLU A 11 8.26 7.61 -8.68
CA GLU A 11 8.39 7.03 -10.02
C GLU A 11 7.57 5.74 -10.15
N ALA A 12 7.67 4.84 -9.17
CA ALA A 12 6.94 3.58 -9.18
C ALA A 12 5.42 3.82 -9.14
N VAL A 13 4.94 4.71 -8.26
CA VAL A 13 3.50 4.94 -8.16
C VAL A 13 2.95 5.76 -9.33
N ASN A 14 3.71 6.74 -9.84
CA ASN A 14 3.28 7.51 -11.01
C ASN A 14 3.23 6.63 -12.27
N GLY A 15 4.13 5.65 -12.40
CA GLY A 15 4.13 4.67 -13.48
C GLY A 15 2.85 3.83 -13.56
N LEU A 16 2.14 3.64 -12.43
CA LEU A 16 0.87 2.91 -12.39
C LEU A 16 -0.31 3.69 -13.00
N ASN A 17 -0.16 5.00 -13.26
CA ASN A 17 -1.22 5.85 -13.81
C ASN A 17 -2.58 5.66 -13.09
N ILE A 18 -2.54 5.77 -11.76
CA ILE A 18 -3.64 5.40 -10.87
C ILE A 18 -4.96 6.07 -11.30
N LYS A 19 -5.98 5.23 -11.46
CA LYS A 19 -7.41 5.59 -11.48
C LYS A 19 -7.96 5.52 -10.06
N SER A 20 -8.67 6.57 -9.64
CA SER A 20 -9.17 6.74 -8.27
C SER A 20 -10.02 5.57 -7.77
N ASP A 21 -10.82 4.97 -8.67
CA ASP A 21 -11.75 3.89 -8.36
C ASP A 21 -11.20 2.54 -8.85
N GLY A 22 -9.88 2.47 -9.13
CA GLY A 22 -9.22 1.28 -9.62
C GLY A 22 -8.91 0.25 -8.52
N ILE A 23 -8.55 -0.95 -8.97
CA ILE A 23 -8.09 -2.05 -8.12
C ILE A 23 -6.62 -2.31 -8.42
N TYR A 24 -5.79 -2.33 -7.38
CA TYR A 24 -4.35 -2.52 -7.49
C TYR A 24 -3.87 -3.67 -6.60
N VAL A 25 -2.70 -4.19 -6.94
CA VAL A 25 -2.02 -5.23 -6.17
C VAL A 25 -0.60 -4.74 -5.83
N ASP A 26 -0.25 -4.78 -4.55
CA ASP A 26 1.13 -4.65 -4.06
C ASP A 26 1.65 -6.03 -3.66
N CYS A 27 2.47 -6.64 -4.50
CA CYS A 27 2.98 -8.01 -4.27
C CYS A 27 4.10 -8.07 -3.21
N THR A 28 4.56 -6.94 -2.70
CA THR A 28 5.74 -6.84 -1.83
C THR A 28 5.54 -5.72 -0.80
N LEU A 29 4.49 -5.87 0.03
CA LEU A 29 3.98 -4.85 0.94
C LEU A 29 5.08 -4.18 1.78
N GLY A 30 5.98 -4.97 2.37
CA GLY A 30 7.09 -4.52 3.19
C GLY A 30 6.68 -3.48 4.24
N GLY A 31 7.37 -2.34 4.27
CA GLY A 31 7.04 -1.20 5.14
C GLY A 31 5.84 -0.36 4.70
N ALA A 32 5.03 -0.83 3.74
CA ALA A 32 3.82 -0.22 3.20
C ALA A 32 3.97 1.19 2.60
N GLY A 33 5.16 1.60 2.17
CA GLY A 33 5.35 2.95 1.61
C GLY A 33 4.67 3.14 0.25
N HIS A 34 4.89 2.22 -0.69
CA HIS A 34 4.17 2.22 -1.98
C HIS A 34 2.67 2.05 -1.78
N SER A 35 2.25 1.03 -1.01
CA SER A 35 0.86 0.82 -0.63
C SER A 35 0.17 2.08 -0.07
N SER A 36 0.80 2.80 0.88
CA SER A 36 0.25 4.04 1.45
C SER A 36 0.07 5.13 0.38
N HIS A 37 1.03 5.27 -0.53
CA HIS A 37 1.01 6.29 -1.58
C HIS A 37 0.05 5.92 -2.72
N ILE A 38 -0.18 4.64 -2.99
CA ILE A 38 -1.27 4.18 -3.86
C ILE A 38 -2.62 4.54 -3.23
N LEU A 39 -2.83 4.15 -1.96
CA LEU A 39 -4.10 4.37 -1.24
C LEU A 39 -4.44 5.85 -1.05
N SER A 40 -3.44 6.75 -0.96
CA SER A 40 -3.69 8.20 -0.90
C SER A 40 -4.26 8.78 -2.20
N LYS A 41 -4.05 8.09 -3.33
CA LYS A 41 -4.57 8.44 -4.66
C LYS A 41 -5.90 7.75 -5.00
N LEU A 42 -6.34 6.78 -4.19
CA LEU A 42 -7.63 6.09 -4.37
C LEU A 42 -8.78 6.85 -3.68
N SER A 43 -9.96 6.78 -4.28
CA SER A 43 -11.22 7.25 -3.68
C SER A 43 -11.79 6.18 -2.72
N ALA A 44 -13.01 6.41 -2.23
CA ALA A 44 -13.78 5.40 -1.50
C ALA A 44 -14.16 4.17 -2.35
N GLY A 45 -14.18 4.29 -3.67
CA GLY A 45 -14.47 3.19 -4.60
C GLY A 45 -13.26 2.35 -5.01
N GLY A 46 -12.03 2.83 -4.74
CA GLY A 46 -10.80 2.12 -5.05
C GLY A 46 -10.43 1.07 -4.01
N LYS A 47 -9.65 0.07 -4.42
CA LYS A 47 -9.20 -1.03 -3.56
C LYS A 47 -7.74 -1.39 -3.82
N LEU A 48 -7.00 -1.70 -2.75
CA LEU A 48 -5.66 -2.27 -2.81
C LEU A 48 -5.65 -3.66 -2.16
N PHE A 49 -5.09 -4.64 -2.84
CA PHE A 49 -4.72 -5.93 -2.24
C PHE A 49 -3.21 -5.96 -2.07
N ALA A 50 -2.72 -6.39 -0.91
CA ALA A 50 -1.29 -6.42 -0.64
C ALA A 50 -0.87 -7.78 -0.09
N PHE A 51 0.36 -8.17 -0.42
CA PHE A 51 0.95 -9.45 -0.04
C PHE A 51 2.32 -9.23 0.58
N ASP A 52 2.62 -9.98 1.63
CA ASP A 52 3.98 -10.20 2.12
C ASP A 52 4.08 -11.59 2.73
N GLN A 53 5.30 -12.11 2.87
CA GLN A 53 5.55 -13.35 3.60
C GLN A 53 6.06 -13.09 5.01
N ASP A 54 6.55 -11.88 5.30
CA ASP A 54 7.06 -11.51 6.62
C ASP A 54 5.91 -11.02 7.53
N GLU A 55 5.58 -11.81 8.54
CA GLU A 55 4.57 -11.50 9.56
C GLU A 55 4.84 -10.16 10.26
N SER A 56 6.12 -9.77 10.43
CA SER A 56 6.51 -8.50 11.05
C SER A 56 6.16 -7.32 10.15
N ALA A 57 6.39 -7.46 8.84
CA ALA A 57 6.02 -6.47 7.84
C ALA A 57 4.49 -6.34 7.77
N ILE A 58 3.77 -7.46 7.76
CA ILE A 58 2.30 -7.50 7.79
C ILE A 58 1.75 -6.78 9.02
N ALA A 59 2.26 -7.06 10.22
CA ALA A 59 1.81 -6.43 11.45
C ALA A 59 2.03 -4.91 11.43
N TYR A 60 3.23 -4.48 11.04
CA TYR A 60 3.58 -3.06 10.91
C TYR A 60 2.72 -2.34 9.86
N ALA A 61 2.57 -2.95 8.68
CA ALA A 61 1.79 -2.41 7.58
C ALA A 61 0.30 -2.30 7.94
N SER A 62 -0.25 -3.29 8.65
CA SER A 62 -1.65 -3.28 9.10
C SER A 62 -1.94 -2.07 10.00
N GLU A 63 -1.05 -1.78 10.94
CA GLU A 63 -1.17 -0.59 11.81
C GLU A 63 -1.05 0.69 10.98
N LYS A 64 -0.03 0.78 10.13
CA LYS A 64 0.26 1.95 9.30
C LYS A 64 -0.85 2.28 8.30
N LEU A 65 -1.48 1.25 7.72
CA LEU A 65 -2.56 1.39 6.73
C LEU A 65 -3.96 1.51 7.37
N SER A 66 -4.09 1.33 8.69
CA SER A 66 -5.38 1.42 9.39
C SER A 66 -6.23 2.68 9.07
N PRO A 67 -5.67 3.89 8.80
CA PRO A 67 -6.48 5.06 8.45
C PRO A 67 -7.23 4.93 7.12
N TYR A 68 -6.83 4.00 6.24
CA TYR A 68 -7.46 3.77 4.94
C TYR A 68 -8.69 2.85 5.04
N GLY A 69 -8.93 2.22 6.20
CA GLY A 69 -10.11 1.43 6.49
C GLY A 69 -10.29 0.23 5.55
N ASN A 70 -11.51 0.05 5.03
CA ASN A 70 -11.86 -1.07 4.16
C ASN A 70 -11.32 -0.98 2.72
N ARG A 71 -10.54 0.06 2.39
CA ARG A 71 -9.97 0.28 1.04
C ARG A 71 -8.74 -0.57 0.76
N PHE A 72 -8.24 -1.30 1.74
CA PHE A 72 -7.17 -2.27 1.51
C PHE A 72 -7.53 -3.63 2.11
N GLU A 73 -6.77 -4.65 1.73
CA GLU A 73 -6.79 -5.99 2.31
C GLU A 73 -5.39 -6.58 2.16
N ILE A 74 -4.83 -7.09 3.26
CA ILE A 74 -3.56 -7.82 3.25
C ILE A 74 -3.93 -9.31 3.23
N ILE A 75 -3.45 -10.03 2.22
CA ILE A 75 -3.72 -11.45 1.98
C ILE A 75 -2.53 -12.30 2.41
#